data_AF-A0A7X6BEY0-F1
#
_entry.id   AF-A0A7X6BEY0-F1
#
_cell.length_a   1.000
_cell.length_b   1.000
_cell.length_c   1.000
_cell.angle_alpha   90.00
_cell.angle_beta   90.00
_cell.angle_gamma   90.00
#
_symmetry.space_group_name_H-M   'P 1'
#
loop_
_entity.id
_entity.type
_entity.pdbx_description
1 polymer ?
#
loop_
_entity_poly.entity_id
_entity_poly.type
_entity_poly.pdbx_seq_one_letter_code
_entity_poly.pdbx_strand_id
1 'polypeptide(L)'
;MTDAAMPAAPGRRLWLYKRPFSIGVAHECWVLIDSRMSGLTSTLVVDGEEVASDVTPVTGAEAVRNHRLAHTLPDGRRIEIEAGYVNWWTVGIAVRLDGTLIHESHKGRRIAYPERFARMVSDPKQGGEPAYDPGKLKRNKIPIAVDIATGLLFFLVAKLTDLKTAALVGAAVGLGIVVLQRFVKVDLVGGMMLFGVFMLLVSAGFAILFEDEEIIKHRSTIVGLVGATCFLFDGLVLKGRKLGAGIDRYMAYNDIDQRRLSIGMGLTGLVMAGGNSFVAWAFSTDAWLIYTTFLDIPVSMALVLWTVSWARKGGKAGPGQALAGA
;
A
#
# COMPACT_ATOMS: atom_id res chain seq x y z
N MET A 1 40.97 2.58 -17.00
CA MET A 1 40.22 3.09 -15.82
C MET A 1 39.07 2.14 -15.63
N THR A 2 39.17 1.29 -14.61
CA THR A 2 38.19 0.28 -14.24
C THR A 2 36.94 0.96 -13.68
N ASP A 3 35.85 0.96 -14.44
CA ASP A 3 34.55 1.39 -13.95
C ASP A 3 34.12 0.42 -12.85
N ALA A 4 33.99 0.97 -11.65
CA ALA A 4 33.49 0.24 -10.51
C ALA A 4 32.04 -0.17 -10.79
N ALA A 5 31.78 -1.47 -10.82
CA ALA A 5 30.43 -2.02 -10.75
C ALA A 5 29.72 -1.36 -9.56
N MET A 6 28.76 -0.48 -9.83
CA MET A 6 27.94 0.08 -8.75
C MET A 6 27.22 -1.07 -8.05
N PRO A 7 27.28 -1.17 -6.71
CA PRO A 7 26.67 -2.27 -6.00
C PRO A 7 25.15 -2.28 -6.26
N ALA A 8 24.62 -3.47 -6.56
CA ALA A 8 23.19 -3.70 -6.71
C ALA A 8 22.42 -3.03 -5.56
N ALA A 9 21.35 -2.31 -5.88
CA ALA A 9 20.56 -1.57 -4.89
C ALA A 9 20.15 -2.49 -3.72
N PRO A 10 20.47 -2.15 -2.46
CA PRO A 10 20.21 -3.02 -1.31
C PRO A 10 18.71 -3.21 -1.13
N GLY A 11 18.21 -4.45 -1.11
CA GLY A 11 16.78 -4.75 -0.95
C GLY A 11 16.41 -6.18 -1.30
N ARG A 12 15.32 -6.69 -0.72
CA ARG A 12 14.79 -8.03 -1.03
C ARG A 12 14.33 -8.08 -2.49
N ARG A 13 14.82 -9.07 -3.23
CA ARG A 13 14.38 -9.37 -4.60
C ARG A 13 12.91 -9.80 -4.58
N LEU A 14 12.11 -9.13 -5.41
CA LEU A 14 10.71 -9.46 -5.66
C LEU A 14 10.59 -10.37 -6.88
N TRP A 15 11.32 -10.05 -7.96
CA TRP A 15 11.29 -10.81 -9.20
C TRP A 15 12.56 -10.59 -10.02
N LEU A 16 12.92 -11.56 -10.86
CA LEU A 16 14.01 -11.43 -11.84
C LEU A 16 13.48 -11.79 -13.23
N TYR A 17 13.53 -10.84 -14.15
CA TYR A 17 13.22 -11.08 -15.55
C TYR A 17 14.50 -11.34 -16.33
N LYS A 18 14.57 -12.47 -17.04
CA LYS A 18 15.59 -12.73 -18.06
C LYS A 18 15.01 -12.41 -19.44
N ARG A 19 15.72 -11.61 -20.23
CA ARG A 19 15.35 -11.23 -21.60
C ARG A 19 16.50 -11.58 -22.55
N PRO A 20 16.53 -12.82 -23.07
CA PRO A 20 17.55 -13.23 -24.02
C PRO A 20 17.32 -12.59 -25.39
N PHE A 21 18.41 -12.30 -26.09
CA PHE A 21 18.41 -11.87 -27.48
C PHE A 21 19.72 -12.31 -28.15
N SER A 22 19.75 -12.29 -29.47
CA SER A 22 20.91 -12.76 -30.24
C SER A 22 21.40 -11.65 -31.17
N ILE A 23 22.73 -11.50 -31.26
CA ILE A 23 23.39 -10.62 -32.23
C ILE A 23 24.17 -11.52 -33.19
N GLY A 24 23.51 -11.91 -34.27
CA GLY A 24 24.02 -12.95 -35.17
C GLY A 24 24.17 -14.30 -34.46
N VAL A 25 25.11 -15.13 -34.93
CA VAL A 25 25.38 -16.49 -34.40
C VAL A 25 26.48 -16.47 -33.33
N ALA A 26 27.19 -15.35 -33.17
CA ALA A 26 28.46 -15.30 -32.44
C ALA A 26 28.34 -14.93 -30.95
N HIS A 27 27.29 -14.20 -30.55
CA HIS A 27 27.17 -13.69 -29.18
C HIS A 27 25.88 -14.15 -28.50
N GLU A 28 26.02 -14.69 -27.29
CA GLU A 28 24.89 -14.99 -26.43
C GLU A 28 24.64 -13.79 -25.51
N CYS A 29 23.49 -13.14 -25.66
CA CYS A 29 23.18 -11.93 -24.91
C CYS A 29 21.89 -12.08 -24.11
N TRP A 30 21.87 -11.52 -22.91
CA TRP A 30 20.62 -11.31 -22.18
C TRP A 30 20.67 -10.08 -21.29
N VAL A 31 19.50 -9.50 -21.09
CA VAL A 31 19.29 -8.50 -20.03
C VAL A 31 18.64 -9.18 -18.84
N LEU A 32 19.25 -9.01 -17.67
CA LEU A 32 18.66 -9.35 -16.38
C LEU A 32 18.03 -8.10 -15.79
N ILE A 33 16.74 -8.14 -15.49
CA ILE A 33 16.01 -7.03 -14.86
C ILE A 33 15.54 -7.51 -13.49
N ASP A 34 16.24 -7.07 -12.45
CA ASP A 34 16.02 -7.42 -11.05
C ASP A 34 15.09 -6.38 -10.41
N SER A 35 13.86 -6.79 -10.11
CA SER A 35 12.89 -5.98 -9.39
C SER A 35 13.06 -6.21 -7.89
N ARG A 36 13.36 -5.15 -7.16
CA ARG A 36 13.63 -5.17 -5.71
C ARG A 36 12.73 -4.19 -4.99
N MET A 37 12.59 -4.39 -3.68
CA MET A 37 11.93 -3.41 -2.80
C MET A 37 12.62 -2.03 -2.79
N SER A 38 13.83 -1.92 -3.33
CA SER A 38 14.64 -0.69 -3.43
C SER A 38 14.65 -0.05 -4.81
N GLY A 39 14.07 -0.70 -5.82
CA GLY A 39 14.00 -0.16 -7.17
C GLY A 39 14.14 -1.26 -8.23
N LEU A 40 14.50 -0.83 -9.44
CA LEU A 40 14.79 -1.72 -10.55
C LEU A 40 16.29 -1.68 -10.83
N THR A 41 16.90 -2.83 -11.12
CA THR A 41 18.27 -2.94 -11.61
C THR A 41 18.25 -3.71 -12.91
N SER A 42 18.85 -3.19 -13.96
CA SER A 42 19.02 -3.89 -15.24
C SER A 42 20.50 -4.10 -15.51
N THR A 43 20.88 -5.30 -15.89
CA THR A 43 22.25 -5.70 -16.21
C THR A 43 22.27 -6.35 -17.58
N LEU A 44 23.16 -5.88 -18.45
CA LEU A 44 23.47 -6.50 -19.74
C LEU A 44 24.61 -7.50 -19.55
N VAL A 45 24.36 -8.74 -19.96
CA VAL A 45 25.35 -9.80 -20.04
C VAL A 45 25.59 -10.18 -21.49
N VAL A 46 26.86 -10.23 -21.89
CA VAL A 46 27.32 -10.67 -23.22
C VAL A 46 28.35 -11.76 -22.99
N ASP A 47 28.13 -12.94 -23.59
CA ASP A 47 29.04 -14.09 -23.50
C ASP A 47 29.43 -14.49 -22.07
N GLY A 48 28.48 -14.32 -21.14
CA GLY A 48 28.64 -14.63 -19.72
C GLY A 48 29.24 -13.52 -18.86
N GLU A 49 29.71 -12.42 -19.46
CA GLU A 49 30.26 -11.27 -18.73
C GLU A 49 29.24 -10.13 -18.59
N GLU A 50 29.16 -9.54 -17.39
CA GLU A 50 28.39 -8.32 -17.16
C GLU A 50 29.15 -7.13 -17.73
N VAL A 51 28.57 -6.50 -18.76
CA VAL A 51 29.23 -5.44 -19.53
C VAL A 51 28.62 -4.05 -19.32
N ALA A 52 27.40 -3.98 -18.79
CA ALA A 52 26.75 -2.72 -18.44
C ALA A 52 25.63 -2.93 -17.41
N SER A 53 25.39 -1.95 -16.55
CA SER A 53 24.26 -1.95 -15.61
C SER A 53 23.65 -0.56 -15.44
N ASP A 54 22.38 -0.53 -15.06
CA ASP A 54 21.63 0.70 -14.80
C ASP A 54 20.57 0.44 -13.71
N VAL A 55 20.31 1.45 -12.89
CA VAL A 55 19.48 1.37 -11.68
C VAL A 55 18.53 2.57 -11.62
N THR A 56 17.28 2.30 -11.27
CA THR A 56 16.30 3.32 -10.89
C THR A 56 15.79 3.06 -9.48
N PRO A 57 15.57 4.12 -8.67
CA PRO A 57 15.00 3.98 -7.32
C PRO A 57 13.51 3.63 -7.37
N VAL A 58 12.92 3.24 -6.22
CA VAL A 58 11.46 2.99 -6.12
C VAL A 58 10.64 4.26 -6.38
N THR A 59 11.16 5.44 -6.02
CA THR A 59 10.44 6.72 -6.01
C THR A 59 11.30 7.88 -6.51
N GLY A 60 10.67 8.95 -6.98
CA GLY A 60 11.31 10.16 -7.49
C GLY A 60 11.28 10.25 -9.02
N ALA A 61 11.76 11.37 -9.55
CA ALA A 61 11.78 11.63 -11.00
C ALA A 61 12.57 10.56 -11.78
N GLU A 62 13.64 10.03 -11.18
CA GLU A 62 14.45 8.96 -11.76
C GLU A 62 13.77 7.58 -11.72
N ALA A 63 12.72 7.37 -10.93
CA ALA A 63 12.06 6.06 -10.83
C ALA A 63 11.25 5.67 -12.08
N VAL A 64 10.96 6.64 -12.96
CA VAL A 64 10.07 6.45 -14.12
C VAL A 64 10.79 6.42 -15.46
N ARG A 65 12.12 6.64 -15.48
CA ARG A 65 12.89 6.56 -16.71
C ARG A 65 13.12 5.11 -17.13
N ASN A 66 13.27 4.90 -18.43
CA ASN A 66 13.78 3.63 -18.94
C ASN A 66 15.28 3.51 -18.61
N HIS A 67 15.71 2.29 -18.37
CA HIS A 67 17.11 1.95 -18.23
C HIS A 67 17.78 1.96 -19.60
N ARG A 68 19.00 2.46 -19.66
CA ARG A 68 19.81 2.53 -20.88
C ARG A 68 21.13 1.82 -20.64
N LEU A 69 21.33 0.72 -21.35
CA LEU A 69 22.55 -0.08 -21.29
C LEU A 69 23.25 0.04 -22.65
N ALA A 70 24.56 0.25 -22.66
CA ALA A 70 25.31 0.32 -23.90
C ALA A 70 26.66 -0.37 -23.75
N HIS A 71 27.10 -1.03 -24.82
CA HIS A 71 28.39 -1.70 -24.88
C HIS A 71 28.91 -1.73 -26.32
N THR A 72 30.23 -1.66 -26.49
CA THR A 72 30.89 -1.79 -27.79
C THR A 72 31.46 -3.19 -27.90
N LEU A 73 31.01 -3.95 -28.90
CA LEU A 73 31.50 -5.30 -29.18
C LEU A 73 32.97 -5.29 -29.64
N PRO A 74 33.67 -6.44 -29.55
CA PRO A 74 35.06 -6.55 -30.02
C PRO A 74 35.27 -6.20 -31.51
N ASP A 75 34.21 -6.30 -32.32
CA ASP A 75 34.23 -5.94 -33.74
C ASP A 75 33.94 -4.45 -34.00
N GLY A 76 33.81 -3.64 -32.95
CA GLY A 76 33.59 -2.20 -33.01
C GLY A 76 32.13 -1.77 -33.13
N ARG A 77 31.18 -2.71 -33.29
CA ARG A 77 29.75 -2.38 -33.34
C ARG A 77 29.23 -1.99 -31.96
N ARG A 78 28.31 -1.04 -31.91
CA ARG A 78 27.73 -0.54 -30.66
C ARG A 78 26.34 -1.11 -30.43
N ILE A 79 26.15 -1.72 -29.26
CA ILE A 79 24.86 -2.20 -28.79
C ILE A 79 24.29 -1.17 -27.84
N GLU A 80 23.02 -0.81 -28.04
CA GLU A 80 22.24 0.03 -27.14
C GLU A 80 20.93 -0.67 -26.78
N ILE A 81 20.63 -0.73 -25.50
CA ILE A 81 19.44 -1.41 -24.98
C ILE A 81 18.65 -0.45 -24.14
N GLU A 82 17.37 -0.34 -24.48
CA GLU A 82 16.38 0.34 -23.69
C GLU A 82 15.54 -0.70 -22.95
N ALA A 83 15.55 -0.67 -21.62
CA ALA A 83 14.82 -1.61 -20.77
C ALA A 83 13.85 -0.86 -19.84
N GLY A 84 12.63 -1.36 -19.69
CA GLY A 84 11.63 -0.68 -18.87
C GLY A 84 10.28 -1.40 -18.86
N TYR A 85 9.27 -0.78 -18.26
CA TYR A 85 7.93 -1.36 -18.17
C TYR A 85 7.23 -1.39 -19.53
N VAL A 86 6.53 -2.48 -19.81
CA VAL A 86 5.54 -2.57 -20.91
C VAL A 86 4.13 -2.42 -20.35
N ASN A 87 3.93 -2.91 -19.13
CA ASN A 87 2.75 -2.69 -18.30
C ASN A 87 3.14 -2.85 -16.81
N TRP A 88 2.17 -2.84 -15.90
CA TRP A 88 2.44 -2.96 -14.45
C TRP A 88 3.05 -4.31 -14.01
N TRP A 89 2.97 -5.36 -14.84
CA TRP A 89 3.38 -6.72 -14.52
C TRP A 89 4.60 -7.22 -15.28
N THR A 90 4.99 -6.54 -16.37
CA THR A 90 6.08 -7.01 -17.22
C THR A 90 6.96 -5.88 -17.71
N VAL A 91 8.23 -6.21 -17.84
CA VAL A 91 9.27 -5.37 -18.42
C VAL A 91 9.68 -5.91 -19.79
N GLY A 92 10.01 -4.99 -20.68
CA GLY A 92 10.49 -5.23 -22.02
C GLY A 92 11.86 -4.62 -22.24
N ILE A 93 12.49 -5.09 -23.31
CA ILE A 93 13.72 -4.57 -23.89
C ILE A 93 13.52 -4.28 -25.37
N ALA A 94 14.19 -3.22 -25.85
CA ALA A 94 14.43 -2.92 -27.24
C ALA A 94 15.95 -2.80 -27.45
N VAL A 95 16.49 -3.57 -28.39
CA VAL A 95 17.94 -3.67 -28.65
C VAL A 95 18.22 -3.07 -30.02
N ARG A 96 19.15 -2.10 -30.05
CA ARG A 96 19.65 -1.47 -31.26
C ARG A 96 21.12 -1.79 -31.43
N LEU A 97 21.51 -2.13 -32.65
CA LEU A 97 22.90 -2.32 -33.07
C LEU A 97 23.23 -1.20 -34.07
N ASP A 98 24.19 -0.35 -33.74
CA ASP A 98 24.57 0.83 -34.52
C ASP A 98 23.34 1.70 -34.90
N GLY A 99 22.42 1.86 -33.94
CA GLY A 99 21.17 2.61 -34.13
C GLY A 99 20.03 1.83 -34.80
N THR A 100 20.30 0.66 -35.40
CA THR A 100 19.28 -0.17 -36.06
C THR A 100 18.61 -1.11 -35.06
N LEU A 101 17.28 -1.09 -34.96
CA LEU A 101 16.53 -2.00 -34.09
C LEU A 101 16.64 -3.45 -34.58
N ILE A 102 17.23 -4.33 -33.78
CA ILE A 102 17.45 -5.74 -34.12
C ILE A 102 16.58 -6.69 -33.30
N HIS A 103 16.12 -6.27 -32.11
CA HIS A 103 15.30 -7.11 -31.25
C HIS A 103 14.34 -6.28 -30.40
N GLU A 104 13.10 -6.76 -30.30
CA GLU A 104 12.12 -6.31 -29.32
C GLU A 104 11.52 -7.53 -28.64
N SER A 105 11.56 -7.53 -27.31
CA SER A 105 10.86 -8.58 -26.54
C SER A 105 9.33 -8.48 -26.66
N HIS A 106 8.80 -7.28 -26.91
CA HIS A 106 7.37 -7.01 -27.04
C HIS A 106 7.12 -6.11 -28.25
N LYS A 107 7.02 -6.73 -29.44
CA LYS A 107 6.93 -6.03 -30.73
C LYS A 107 5.85 -4.94 -30.73
N GLY A 108 6.23 -3.73 -31.13
CA GLY A 108 5.33 -2.59 -31.29
C GLY A 108 4.71 -2.06 -29.99
N ARG A 109 5.17 -2.49 -28.81
CA ARG A 109 4.71 -1.98 -27.52
C ARG A 109 5.69 -0.92 -27.01
N ARG A 110 5.16 0.23 -26.61
CA ARG A 110 5.96 1.29 -25.99
C ARG A 110 6.53 0.80 -24.66
N ILE A 111 7.86 0.83 -24.53
CA ILE A 111 8.56 0.63 -23.27
C ILE A 111 8.52 1.98 -22.56
N ALA A 112 7.71 2.09 -21.52
CA ALA A 112 7.62 3.28 -20.69
C ALA A 112 6.91 2.94 -19.37
N TYR A 113 7.29 3.64 -18.31
CA TYR A 113 6.54 3.58 -17.06
C TYR A 113 5.07 4.00 -17.32
N PRO A 114 4.08 3.20 -16.90
CA PRO A 114 2.68 3.53 -17.12
C PRO A 114 2.31 4.90 -16.53
N GLU A 115 1.78 5.83 -17.34
CA GLU A 115 1.64 7.26 -16.98
C GLU A 115 0.91 7.51 -15.64
N ARG A 116 -0.16 6.75 -15.37
CA ARG A 116 -0.92 6.87 -14.11
C ARG A 116 -0.06 6.57 -12.88
N PHE A 117 0.82 5.59 -13.00
CA PHE A 117 1.69 5.18 -11.92
C PHE A 117 2.97 6.02 -11.88
N ALA A 118 3.44 6.47 -13.04
CA ALA A 118 4.55 7.41 -13.12
C ALA A 118 4.27 8.63 -12.24
N ARG A 119 3.10 9.27 -12.39
CA ARG A 119 2.67 10.39 -11.53
C ARG A 119 2.62 10.04 -10.04
N MET A 120 2.27 8.80 -9.68
CA MET A 120 2.20 8.39 -8.27
C MET A 120 3.60 8.28 -7.63
N VAL A 121 4.60 8.00 -8.45
CA VAL A 121 5.95 7.65 -8.01
C VAL A 121 6.94 8.80 -8.23
N SER A 122 6.73 9.63 -9.26
CA SER A 122 7.61 10.72 -9.65
C SER A 122 7.15 12.11 -9.22
N ASP A 123 5.86 12.32 -8.93
CA ASP A 123 5.31 13.65 -8.66
C ASP A 123 5.40 13.97 -7.15
N PRO A 124 6.28 14.88 -6.71
CA PRO A 124 6.34 15.31 -5.32
C PRO A 124 5.13 16.21 -5.03
N LYS A 125 4.15 15.73 -4.24
CA LYS A 125 3.05 16.59 -3.79
C LYS A 125 3.33 17.15 -2.40
N GLN A 126 3.42 18.49 -2.34
CA GLN A 126 3.67 19.38 -1.19
C GLN A 126 4.88 19.03 -0.30
N GLY A 127 5.91 19.88 -0.37
CA GLY A 127 7.08 19.81 0.53
C GLY A 127 8.31 19.11 -0.04
N GLY A 128 8.26 18.62 -1.29
CA GLY A 128 9.39 17.97 -1.97
C GLY A 128 9.52 16.47 -1.72
N GLU A 129 8.68 15.87 -0.88
CA GLU A 129 8.67 14.42 -0.64
C GLU A 129 7.77 13.66 -1.64
N PRO A 130 8.15 12.42 -2.04
CA PRO A 130 7.35 11.60 -2.94
C PRO A 130 6.01 11.20 -2.29
N ALA A 131 4.96 11.08 -3.11
CA ALA A 131 3.62 10.71 -2.64
C ALA A 131 3.57 9.31 -2.01
N TYR A 132 4.38 8.38 -2.52
CA TYR A 132 4.64 7.07 -1.91
C TYR A 132 5.95 7.13 -1.13
N ASP A 133 5.93 6.72 0.14
CA ASP A 133 7.09 6.67 1.02
C ASP A 133 7.07 5.39 1.87
N PRO A 134 7.82 4.34 1.46
CA PRO A 134 7.91 3.11 2.24
C PRO A 134 8.63 3.32 3.59
N GLY A 135 9.42 4.38 3.72
CA GLY A 135 10.07 4.77 4.97
C GLY A 135 9.07 5.14 6.07
N LYS A 136 7.86 5.58 5.72
CA LYS A 136 6.78 5.88 6.67
C LYS A 136 6.44 4.69 7.57
N LEU A 137 6.36 3.49 7.00
CA LEU A 137 6.09 2.27 7.77
C LEU A 137 7.23 1.96 8.75
N LYS A 138 8.48 2.21 8.34
CA LYS A 138 9.66 2.04 9.21
C LYS A 138 9.66 3.05 10.35
N ARG A 139 9.23 4.30 10.11
CA ARG A 139 9.06 5.33 11.15
C ARG A 139 7.97 4.95 12.16
N ASN A 140 6.88 4.34 11.69
CA ASN A 140 5.74 3.91 12.52
C ASN A 140 5.81 2.45 12.99
N LYS A 141 6.96 1.78 12.88
CA LYS A 141 7.08 0.34 13.18
C LYS A 141 6.65 -0.05 14.59
N ILE A 142 6.88 0.85 15.57
CA ILE A 142 6.60 0.56 16.98
C ILE A 142 5.10 0.59 17.28
N PRO A 143 4.34 1.66 16.97
CA PRO A 143 2.90 1.64 17.16
C PRO A 143 2.22 0.52 16.34
N ILE A 144 2.69 0.24 15.13
CA ILE A 144 2.20 -0.90 14.33
C ILE A 144 2.44 -2.23 15.05
N ALA A 145 3.64 -2.44 15.61
CA ALA A 145 3.96 -3.66 16.33
C ALA A 145 3.11 -3.82 17.61
N VAL A 146 2.85 -2.72 18.32
CA VAL A 146 1.96 -2.72 19.51
C VAL A 146 0.55 -3.15 19.12
N ASP A 147 -0.02 -2.57 18.06
CA ASP A 147 -1.33 -2.96 17.54
C ASP A 147 -1.42 -4.44 17.19
N ILE A 148 -0.42 -4.95 16.46
CA ILE A 148 -0.36 -6.37 16.08
C ILE A 148 -0.24 -7.25 17.34
N ALA A 149 0.62 -6.88 18.27
CA ALA A 149 0.82 -7.64 19.50
C ALA A 149 -0.45 -7.68 20.36
N THR A 150 -1.16 -6.56 20.49
CA THR A 150 -2.43 -6.50 21.22
C THR A 150 -3.52 -7.30 20.51
N GLY A 151 -3.60 -7.24 19.18
CA GLY A 151 -4.54 -8.05 18.39
C GLY A 151 -4.26 -9.55 18.51
N LEU A 152 -2.99 -9.96 18.45
CA LEU A 152 -2.57 -11.35 18.63
C LEU A 152 -2.85 -11.83 20.06
N LEU A 153 -2.59 -11.00 21.08
CA LEU A 153 -2.92 -11.32 22.45
C LEU A 153 -4.42 -11.54 22.61
N PHE A 154 -5.24 -10.64 22.08
CA PHE A 154 -6.69 -10.80 22.09
C PHE A 154 -7.13 -12.12 21.45
N PHE A 155 -6.61 -12.43 20.26
CA PHE A 155 -6.90 -13.68 19.56
C PHE A 155 -6.50 -14.91 20.38
N LEU A 156 -5.31 -14.91 20.99
CA LEU A 156 -4.83 -16.01 21.81
C LEU A 156 -5.70 -16.22 23.05
N VAL A 157 -6.05 -15.15 23.75
CA VAL A 157 -6.93 -15.24 24.93
C VAL A 157 -8.31 -15.73 24.50
N ALA A 158 -8.93 -15.14 23.46
CA ALA A 158 -10.24 -15.55 22.98
C ALA A 158 -10.28 -17.03 22.55
N LYS A 159 -9.16 -17.54 22.01
CA LYS A 159 -9.02 -18.95 21.60
C LYS A 159 -8.85 -19.90 22.77
N LEU A 160 -8.16 -19.47 23.84
CA LEU A 160 -7.87 -20.30 25.01
C LEU A 160 -8.96 -20.22 26.10
N THR A 161 -9.76 -19.16 26.07
CA THR A 161 -10.84 -18.91 27.05
C THR A 161 -12.15 -18.59 26.34
N ASP A 162 -12.63 -17.36 26.43
CA ASP A 162 -13.88 -16.86 25.89
C ASP A 162 -13.76 -15.38 25.49
N LEU A 163 -14.72 -14.88 24.71
CA LEU A 163 -14.70 -13.52 24.17
C LEU A 163 -14.80 -12.43 25.25
N LYS A 164 -15.50 -12.68 26.36
CA LYS A 164 -15.64 -11.71 27.45
C LYS A 164 -14.30 -11.55 28.17
N THR A 165 -13.66 -12.67 28.51
CA THR A 165 -12.32 -12.67 29.11
C THR A 165 -11.30 -11.98 28.19
N ALA A 166 -11.32 -12.28 26.90
CA ALA A 166 -10.43 -11.64 25.92
C ALA A 166 -10.62 -10.11 25.85
N ALA A 167 -11.86 -9.64 25.87
CA ALA A 167 -12.15 -8.20 25.85
C ALA A 167 -11.67 -7.50 27.13
N LEU A 168 -11.86 -8.11 28.30
CA LEU A 168 -11.40 -7.56 29.58
C LEU A 168 -9.86 -7.52 29.66
N VAL A 169 -9.18 -8.59 29.23
CA VAL A 169 -7.72 -8.63 29.16
C VAL A 169 -7.20 -7.59 28.16
N GLY A 170 -7.81 -7.49 26.98
CA GLY A 170 -7.48 -6.48 25.99
C GLY A 170 -7.63 -5.06 26.53
N ALA A 171 -8.69 -4.80 27.29
CA ALA A 171 -8.91 -3.51 27.96
C ALA A 171 -7.89 -3.21 29.04
N ALA A 172 -7.58 -4.18 29.90
CA ALA A 172 -6.56 -4.03 30.94
C ALA A 172 -5.18 -3.75 30.34
N VAL A 173 -4.82 -4.47 29.28
CA VAL A 173 -3.55 -4.25 28.55
C VAL A 173 -3.55 -2.91 27.84
N GLY A 174 -4.63 -2.54 27.15
CA GLY A 174 -4.76 -1.23 26.51
C GLY A 174 -4.59 -0.08 27.50
N LEU A 175 -5.25 -0.16 28.66
CA LEU A 175 -5.09 0.83 29.74
C LEU A 175 -3.66 0.84 30.28
N GLY A 176 -3.06 -0.34 30.49
CA GLY A 176 -1.66 -0.47 30.90
C GLY A 176 -0.70 0.20 29.93
N ILE A 177 -0.93 0.07 28.62
CA ILE A 177 -0.13 0.75 27.58
C ILE A 177 -0.33 2.26 27.62
N VAL A 178 -1.56 2.75 27.87
CA VAL A 178 -1.82 4.19 28.05
C VAL A 178 -1.07 4.76 29.24
N VAL A 179 -1.00 4.02 30.35
CA VAL A 179 -0.22 4.42 31.53
C VAL A 179 1.28 4.37 31.20
N LEU A 180 1.76 3.29 30.58
CA LEU A 180 3.16 3.13 30.19
C LEU A 180 3.64 4.21 29.22
N GLN A 181 2.78 4.64 28.29
CA GLN A 181 3.04 5.73 27.35
C GLN A 181 3.48 7.03 28.06
N ARG A 182 3.05 7.27 29.30
CA ARG A 182 3.47 8.46 30.08
C ARG A 182 4.94 8.42 30.47
N PHE A 183 5.54 7.24 30.53
CA PHE A 183 6.93 7.03 30.95
C PHE A 183 7.87 6.78 29.78
N VAL A 184 7.33 6.54 28.58
CA VAL A 184 8.10 6.18 27.39
C VAL A 184 7.98 7.29 26.35
N LYS A 185 9.13 7.74 25.80
CA LYS A 185 9.19 8.78 24.77
C LYS A 185 8.74 8.28 23.39
N VAL A 186 8.77 6.97 23.19
CA VAL A 186 8.33 6.32 21.96
C VAL A 186 6.80 6.26 21.93
N ASP A 187 6.22 6.52 20.77
CA ASP A 187 4.76 6.44 20.55
C ASP A 187 4.31 4.96 20.48
N LEU A 188 3.69 4.47 21.54
CA LEU A 188 3.07 3.14 21.67
C LEU A 188 1.58 3.17 21.31
N VAL A 189 0.95 4.34 21.42
CA VAL A 189 -0.52 4.52 21.37
C VAL A 189 -0.98 5.20 20.08
N GLY A 190 -0.05 5.68 19.26
CA GLY A 190 -0.35 6.33 17.98
C GLY A 190 -1.05 5.44 16.96
N GLY A 191 -1.06 4.12 17.16
CA GLY A 191 -1.77 3.19 16.29
C GLY A 191 -3.30 3.24 16.44
N MET A 192 -3.95 2.19 15.94
CA MET A 192 -5.39 1.95 16.04
C MET A 192 -5.74 1.07 17.26
N MET A 193 -4.76 0.65 18.09
CA MET A 193 -4.98 -0.26 19.21
C MET A 193 -6.06 0.23 20.17
N LEU A 194 -6.04 1.50 20.61
CA LEU A 194 -7.06 2.00 21.53
C LEU A 194 -8.45 1.99 20.93
N PHE A 195 -8.56 2.29 19.65
CA PHE A 195 -9.83 2.20 18.95
C PHE A 195 -10.30 0.74 18.89
N GLY A 196 -9.40 -0.20 18.57
CA GLY A 196 -9.68 -1.62 18.60
C GLY A 196 -10.16 -2.10 19.98
N VAL A 197 -9.44 -1.74 21.05
CA VAL A 197 -9.81 -2.06 22.44
C VAL A 197 -11.17 -1.47 22.80
N PHE A 198 -11.42 -0.21 22.43
CA PHE A 198 -12.73 0.42 22.63
C PHE A 198 -13.85 -0.35 21.91
N MET A 199 -13.64 -0.70 20.63
CA MET A 199 -14.63 -1.44 19.84
C MET A 199 -14.87 -2.85 20.40
N LEU A 200 -13.83 -3.50 20.92
CA LEU A 200 -13.93 -4.79 21.60
C LEU A 200 -14.76 -4.70 22.88
N LEU A 201 -14.55 -3.67 23.69
CA LEU A 201 -15.36 -3.43 24.89
C LEU A 201 -16.83 -3.14 24.54
N VAL A 202 -17.08 -2.34 23.50
CA VAL A 202 -18.44 -2.13 22.99
C VAL A 202 -19.06 -3.47 22.59
N SER A 203 -18.35 -4.27 21.80
CA SER A 203 -18.83 -5.58 21.35
C SER A 203 -19.08 -6.55 22.52
N ALA A 204 -18.20 -6.59 23.51
CA ALA A 204 -18.33 -7.45 24.69
C ALA A 204 -19.48 -6.98 25.60
N GLY A 205 -19.63 -5.66 25.78
CA GLY A 205 -20.76 -5.08 26.50
C GLY A 205 -22.10 -5.44 25.87
N PHE A 206 -22.19 -5.36 24.53
CA PHE A 206 -23.37 -5.83 23.79
C PHE A 206 -23.64 -7.32 24.00
N ALA A 207 -22.59 -8.15 24.02
CA ALA A 207 -22.73 -9.59 24.25
C ALA A 207 -23.15 -9.96 25.68
N ILE A 208 -22.94 -9.07 26.67
CA ILE A 208 -23.39 -9.26 28.05
C ILE A 208 -24.82 -8.75 28.25
N LEU A 209 -25.16 -7.62 27.64
CA LEU A 209 -26.46 -6.97 27.80
C LEU A 209 -27.57 -7.64 26.99
N PHE A 210 -27.22 -8.33 25.90
CA PHE A 210 -28.18 -8.89 24.95
C PHE A 210 -27.83 -10.34 24.58
N GLU A 211 -28.59 -11.29 25.14
CA GLU A 211 -28.44 -12.75 24.93
C GLU A 211 -29.36 -13.31 23.82
N ASP A 212 -30.19 -12.47 23.20
CA ASP A 212 -31.22 -12.89 22.22
C ASP A 212 -30.64 -13.13 20.80
N GLU A 213 -31.08 -14.19 20.13
CA GLU A 213 -30.62 -14.60 18.79
C GLU A 213 -30.97 -13.57 17.71
N GLU A 214 -32.09 -12.85 17.86
CA GLU A 214 -32.51 -11.80 16.91
C GLU A 214 -31.57 -10.59 16.95
N ILE A 215 -30.96 -10.33 18.12
CA ILE A 215 -29.98 -9.25 18.31
C ILE A 215 -28.64 -9.61 17.67
N ILE A 216 -28.33 -10.89 17.43
CA ILE A 216 -27.08 -11.31 16.79
C ILE A 216 -27.00 -10.79 15.35
N LYS A 217 -28.11 -10.80 14.59
CA LYS A 217 -28.16 -10.27 13.21
C LYS A 217 -27.92 -8.76 13.16
N HIS A 218 -28.40 -8.03 14.16
CA HIS A 218 -28.22 -6.58 14.26
C HIS A 218 -26.94 -6.17 15.02
N ARG A 219 -26.30 -7.08 15.76
CA ARG A 219 -25.09 -6.81 16.53
C ARG A 219 -23.97 -6.27 15.64
N SER A 220 -23.74 -6.90 14.48
CA SER A 220 -22.74 -6.44 13.51
C SER A 220 -23.09 -5.06 12.94
N THR A 221 -24.36 -4.80 12.62
CA THR A 221 -24.83 -3.47 12.22
C THR A 221 -24.55 -2.44 13.31
N ILE A 222 -24.95 -2.69 14.56
CA ILE A 222 -24.83 -1.71 15.64
C ILE A 222 -23.37 -1.39 15.91
N VAL A 223 -22.52 -2.42 16.02
CA VAL A 223 -21.06 -2.24 16.17
C VAL A 223 -20.48 -1.47 14.97
N GLY A 224 -20.94 -1.77 13.75
CA GLY A 224 -20.58 -1.04 12.54
C GLY A 224 -20.99 0.44 12.59
N LEU A 225 -22.19 0.75 13.06
CA LEU A 225 -22.69 2.12 13.22
C LEU A 225 -21.92 2.89 14.30
N VAL A 226 -21.57 2.25 15.41
CA VAL A 226 -20.71 2.86 16.45
C VAL A 226 -19.35 3.21 15.84
N GLY A 227 -18.71 2.28 15.15
CA GLY A 227 -17.43 2.53 14.47
C GLY A 227 -17.54 3.65 13.44
N ALA A 228 -18.56 3.62 12.58
CA ALA A 228 -18.83 4.65 11.59
C ALA A 228 -19.00 6.04 12.23
N THR A 229 -19.73 6.11 13.34
CA THR A 229 -19.95 7.35 14.11
C THR A 229 -18.63 7.88 14.67
N CYS A 230 -17.79 7.02 15.23
CA CYS A 230 -16.46 7.43 15.71
C CYS A 230 -15.59 8.02 14.60
N PHE A 231 -15.55 7.39 13.42
CA PHE A 231 -14.81 7.90 12.26
C PHE A 231 -15.40 9.20 11.71
N LEU A 232 -16.73 9.30 11.59
CA LEU A 232 -17.37 10.55 11.18
C LEU A 232 -17.11 11.67 12.19
N PHE A 233 -17.17 11.38 13.48
CA PHE A 233 -16.86 12.36 14.53
C PHE A 233 -15.40 12.82 14.43
N ASP A 234 -14.46 11.88 14.26
CA ASP A 234 -13.05 12.23 14.08
C ASP A 234 -12.84 13.09 12.82
N GLY A 235 -13.45 12.73 11.69
CA GLY A 235 -13.34 13.49 10.43
C GLY A 235 -14.05 14.85 10.43
N LEU A 236 -15.24 14.94 11.00
CA LEU A 236 -16.05 16.16 10.98
C LEU A 236 -15.66 17.14 12.09
N VAL A 237 -15.38 16.62 13.30
CA VAL A 237 -15.12 17.45 14.50
C VAL A 237 -13.63 17.55 14.79
N LEU A 238 -12.92 16.41 14.84
CA LEU A 238 -11.49 16.38 15.20
C LEU A 238 -10.56 16.59 13.99
N LYS A 239 -11.11 16.76 12.79
CA LYS A 239 -10.41 16.94 11.51
C LYS A 239 -9.44 15.81 11.17
N GLY A 240 -9.74 14.58 11.58
CA GLY A 240 -8.94 13.39 11.29
C GLY A 240 -7.72 13.18 12.19
N ARG A 241 -7.54 13.98 13.25
CA ARG A 241 -6.33 13.98 14.09
C ARG A 241 -6.17 12.73 14.96
N LYS A 242 -7.21 11.90 15.10
CA LYS A 242 -7.17 10.67 15.88
C LYS A 242 -7.19 9.44 14.98
N LEU A 243 -8.36 9.04 14.52
CA LEU A 243 -8.54 7.77 13.79
C LEU A 243 -8.01 7.85 12.36
N GLY A 244 -8.23 8.98 11.67
CA GLY A 244 -7.63 9.24 10.36
C GLY A 244 -6.10 9.20 10.41
N ALA A 245 -5.50 9.90 11.37
CA ALA A 245 -4.07 9.87 11.63
C ALA A 245 -3.56 8.47 12.06
N GLY A 246 -4.38 7.72 12.81
CA GLY A 246 -4.13 6.33 13.16
C GLY A 246 -3.96 5.46 11.92
N ILE A 247 -4.99 5.39 11.07
CA ILE A 247 -4.96 4.61 9.81
C ILE A 247 -3.80 5.06 8.90
N ASP A 248 -3.57 6.36 8.80
CA ASP A 248 -2.53 6.93 7.94
C ASP A 248 -1.11 6.42 8.29
N ARG A 249 -0.85 6.02 9.55
CA ARG A 249 0.44 5.44 9.97
C ARG A 249 0.72 4.07 9.34
N TYR A 250 -0.31 3.33 8.95
CA TYR A 250 -0.22 2.01 8.29
C TYR A 250 -0.11 2.10 6.77
N MET A 251 -0.18 3.31 6.21
CA MET A 251 -0.10 3.55 4.79
C MET A 251 1.28 4.10 4.42
N ALA A 252 1.86 3.57 3.34
CA ALA A 252 3.12 4.07 2.77
C ALA A 252 2.90 5.29 1.86
N TYR A 253 1.94 6.17 2.20
CA TYR A 253 1.59 7.35 1.43
C TYR A 253 1.76 8.61 2.28
N ASN A 254 2.36 9.66 1.71
CA ASN A 254 2.51 10.97 2.37
C ASN A 254 1.40 11.95 1.97
N ASP A 255 0.62 11.65 0.93
CA ASP A 255 -0.39 12.52 0.33
C ASP A 255 -1.81 12.28 0.86
N ILE A 256 -1.96 11.65 2.02
CA ILE A 256 -3.25 11.31 2.62
C ILE A 256 -3.81 12.50 3.40
N ASP A 257 -4.97 13.01 2.98
CA ASP A 257 -5.77 13.91 3.81
C ASP A 257 -6.46 13.09 4.91
N GLN A 258 -5.95 13.17 6.14
CA GLN A 258 -6.45 12.44 7.30
C GLN A 258 -7.92 12.75 7.62
N ARG A 259 -8.39 13.99 7.36
CA ARG A 259 -9.79 14.37 7.57
C ARG A 259 -10.69 13.62 6.61
N ARG A 260 -10.33 13.63 5.32
CA ARG A 260 -11.10 12.96 4.27
C ARG A 260 -11.02 11.45 4.44
N LEU A 261 -9.86 10.92 4.81
CA LEU A 261 -9.73 9.50 5.15
C LEU A 261 -10.71 9.11 6.26
N SER A 262 -10.75 9.86 7.36
CA SER A 262 -11.64 9.57 8.49
C SER A 262 -13.13 9.66 8.09
N ILE A 263 -13.53 10.69 7.34
CA ILE A 263 -14.90 10.80 6.81
C ILE A 263 -15.24 9.62 5.89
N GLY A 264 -14.34 9.27 4.96
CA GLY A 264 -14.59 8.19 4.01
C GLY A 264 -14.68 6.82 4.68
N MET A 265 -13.87 6.56 5.71
CA MET A 265 -13.96 5.35 6.52
C MET A 265 -15.29 5.30 7.29
N GLY A 266 -15.74 6.43 7.83
CA GLY A 266 -17.04 6.56 8.46
C GLY A 266 -18.21 6.29 7.51
N LEU A 267 -18.18 6.88 6.31
CA LEU A 267 -19.17 6.62 5.25
C LEU A 267 -19.16 5.16 4.78
N THR A 268 -17.97 4.57 4.65
CA THR A 268 -17.83 3.15 4.34
C THR A 268 -18.53 2.32 5.41
N GLY A 269 -18.28 2.59 6.70
CA GLY A 269 -18.96 1.91 7.81
C GLY A 269 -20.49 2.07 7.76
N LEU A 270 -21.00 3.27 7.45
CA LEU A 270 -22.45 3.50 7.29
C LEU A 270 -23.04 2.69 6.13
N VAL A 271 -22.37 2.66 4.97
CA VAL A 271 -22.82 1.90 3.80
C VAL A 271 -22.82 0.41 4.10
N MET A 272 -21.79 -0.11 4.75
CA MET A 272 -21.72 -1.53 5.12
C MET A 272 -22.79 -1.90 6.16
N ALA A 273 -22.97 -1.08 7.20
CA ALA A 273 -23.99 -1.31 8.22
C ALA A 273 -25.42 -1.21 7.63
N GLY A 274 -25.66 -0.23 6.77
CA GLY A 274 -26.92 -0.07 6.05
C GLY A 274 -27.19 -1.25 5.09
N GLY A 275 -26.15 -1.69 4.37
CA GLY A 275 -26.22 -2.87 3.49
C GLY A 275 -26.57 -4.15 4.26
N ASN A 276 -25.88 -4.42 5.38
CA ASN A 276 -26.19 -5.56 6.23
C ASN A 276 -27.63 -5.52 6.75
N SER A 277 -28.07 -4.37 7.28
CA SER A 277 -29.45 -4.22 7.78
C SER A 277 -30.48 -4.37 6.67
N PHE A 278 -30.24 -3.79 5.50
CA PHE A 278 -31.14 -3.90 4.35
C PHE A 278 -31.27 -5.36 3.90
N VAL A 279 -30.15 -6.08 3.76
CA VAL A 279 -30.17 -7.48 3.36
C VAL A 279 -30.86 -8.35 4.42
N ALA A 280 -30.56 -8.11 5.70
CA ALA A 280 -31.17 -8.84 6.81
C ALA A 280 -32.69 -8.63 6.89
N TRP A 281 -33.17 -7.43 6.52
CA TRP A 281 -34.60 -7.10 6.55
C TRP A 281 -35.36 -7.56 5.30
N ALA A 282 -34.76 -7.41 4.11
CA ALA A 282 -35.45 -7.60 2.83
C ALA A 282 -35.33 -9.01 2.23
N PHE A 283 -34.40 -9.84 2.71
CA PHE A 283 -34.09 -11.14 2.11
C PHE A 283 -34.13 -12.30 3.13
N SER A 284 -34.08 -13.54 2.63
CA SER A 284 -34.02 -14.73 3.46
C SER A 284 -32.69 -14.86 4.20
N THR A 285 -32.68 -15.67 5.26
CA THR A 285 -31.45 -15.98 6.04
C THR A 285 -30.34 -16.55 5.16
N ASP A 286 -30.66 -17.40 4.19
CA ASP A 286 -29.68 -17.99 3.27
C ASP A 286 -29.03 -16.94 2.36
N ALA A 287 -29.84 -16.00 1.85
CA ALA A 287 -29.33 -14.88 1.05
C ALA A 287 -28.46 -13.93 1.90
N TRP A 288 -28.84 -13.68 3.15
CA TRP A 288 -28.04 -12.90 4.09
C TRP A 288 -26.70 -13.58 4.43
N LEU A 289 -26.67 -14.91 4.59
CA LEU A 289 -25.43 -15.67 4.80
C LEU A 289 -24.51 -15.58 3.57
N ILE A 290 -25.05 -15.68 2.36
CA ILE A 290 -24.28 -15.50 1.12
C ILE A 290 -23.69 -14.08 1.04
N TYR A 291 -24.50 -13.07 1.35
CA TYR A 291 -24.07 -11.67 1.37
C TYR A 291 -22.91 -11.45 2.34
N THR A 292 -23.08 -11.82 3.61
CA THR A 292 -22.07 -11.61 4.66
C THR A 292 -20.79 -12.41 4.43
N THR A 293 -20.89 -13.58 3.81
CA THR A 293 -19.73 -14.45 3.55
C THR A 293 -18.96 -14.04 2.31
N PHE A 294 -19.65 -13.75 1.19
CA PHE A 294 -19.01 -13.62 -0.11
C PHE A 294 -19.02 -12.20 -0.68
N LEU A 295 -20.01 -11.37 -0.33
CA LEU A 295 -20.17 -10.04 -0.92
C LEU A 295 -19.65 -8.92 -0.01
N ASP A 296 -19.77 -9.08 1.30
CA ASP A 296 -19.36 -8.07 2.30
C ASP A 296 -17.88 -7.70 2.20
N ILE A 297 -17.01 -8.70 2.07
CA ILE A 297 -15.55 -8.50 1.96
C ILE A 297 -15.15 -7.79 0.65
N PRO A 298 -15.57 -8.24 -0.55
CA PRO A 298 -15.24 -7.52 -1.79
C PRO A 298 -15.78 -6.09 -1.82
N VAL A 299 -17.01 -5.87 -1.34
CA VAL A 299 -17.63 -4.54 -1.34
C VAL A 299 -16.90 -3.60 -0.37
N SER A 300 -16.64 -4.05 0.86
CA SER A 300 -15.87 -3.26 1.83
C SER A 300 -14.47 -2.94 1.32
N MET A 301 -13.77 -3.90 0.71
CA MET A 301 -12.46 -3.66 0.10
C MET A 301 -12.53 -2.61 -1.01
N ALA A 302 -13.52 -2.69 -1.91
CA ALA A 302 -13.70 -1.69 -2.97
C ALA A 302 -13.97 -0.29 -2.40
N LEU A 303 -14.83 -0.18 -1.38
CA LEU A 303 -15.15 1.09 -0.72
C LEU A 303 -13.95 1.68 0.04
N VAL A 304 -13.16 0.85 0.71
CA VAL A 304 -11.93 1.28 1.39
C VAL A 304 -10.89 1.77 0.38
N LEU A 305 -10.65 1.02 -0.70
CA LEU A 305 -9.71 1.43 -1.75
C LEU A 305 -10.17 2.73 -2.43
N TRP A 306 -11.46 2.86 -2.68
CA TRP A 306 -12.06 4.10 -3.19
C TRP A 306 -11.87 5.25 -2.20
N THR A 307 -12.11 5.02 -0.91
CA THR A 307 -11.92 6.00 0.17
C THR A 307 -10.47 6.48 0.23
N VAL A 308 -9.50 5.58 0.18
CA VAL A 308 -8.07 5.92 0.15
C VAL A 308 -7.75 6.75 -1.09
N SER A 309 -8.22 6.32 -2.28
CA SER A 309 -8.03 7.08 -3.52
C SER A 309 -8.65 8.49 -3.43
N TRP A 310 -9.85 8.58 -2.87
CA TRP A 310 -10.55 9.84 -2.67
C TRP A 310 -9.78 10.74 -1.71
N ALA A 311 -9.36 10.24 -0.55
CA ALA A 311 -8.62 10.98 0.47
C ALA A 311 -7.34 11.60 -0.08
N ARG A 312 -6.61 10.87 -0.95
CA ARG A 312 -5.39 11.36 -1.62
C ARG A 312 -5.63 12.49 -2.62
N LYS A 313 -6.77 12.49 -3.33
CA LYS A 313 -7.06 13.45 -4.42
C LYS A 313 -7.28 14.90 -3.97
N GLY A 314 -7.49 15.16 -2.69
CA GLY A 314 -7.93 16.47 -2.18
C GLY A 314 -6.94 17.15 -1.25
N GLY A 315 -5.67 16.73 -1.29
CA GLY A 315 -4.58 17.60 -0.85
C GLY A 315 -4.68 18.92 -1.61
N LYS A 316 -5.11 19.97 -0.90
CA LYS A 316 -5.49 21.28 -1.45
C LYS A 316 -4.42 21.80 -2.41
N ALA A 317 -4.84 22.30 -3.58
CA ALA A 317 -4.04 23.27 -4.32
C ALA A 317 -3.68 24.40 -3.34
N GLY A 318 -2.39 24.65 -3.13
CA GLY A 318 -1.95 25.78 -2.33
C GLY A 318 -2.43 27.09 -2.97
N PRO A 319 -2.55 28.18 -2.19
CA PRO A 319 -3.05 29.48 -2.66
C PRO A 319 -2.09 30.22 -3.61
N GLY A 320 -1.43 29.51 -4.53
CA GLY A 320 -0.52 30.05 -5.55
C GLY A 320 -0.98 29.85 -7.00
N GLN A 321 -2.09 29.15 -7.26
CA GLN A 321 -2.60 28.94 -8.62
C GLN A 321 -3.78 29.86 -9.01
N ALA A 322 -4.20 30.78 -8.14
CA ALA A 322 -5.31 31.69 -8.43
C ALA A 322 -4.90 33.03 -9.09
N LEU A 323 -3.64 33.23 -9.47
CA LEU A 323 -3.16 34.49 -10.07
C LEU A 323 -2.45 34.34 -11.41
N ALA A 324 -2.49 33.16 -12.06
CA ALA A 324 -1.94 32.95 -13.40
C ALA A 324 -3.03 32.80 -14.47
N GLY A 325 -4.09 33.61 -14.35
CA GLY A 325 -5.26 33.54 -15.24
C GLY A 325 -6.05 34.85 -15.30
N ALA A 326 -5.36 35.99 -15.24
CA ALA A 326 -5.88 37.29 -15.62
C ALA A 326 -4.91 37.91 -16.64
#